data_AF-Q7BI80-F1
#
_entry.id   AF-Q7BI80-F1
#
_cell.length_a   1.000
_cell.length_b   1.000
_cell.length_c   1.000
_cell.angle_alpha   90.00
_cell.angle_beta   90.00
_cell.angle_gamma   90.00
#
_symmetry.space_group_name_H-M   'P 1'
#
loop_
_entity.id
_entity.type
_entity.pdbx_description
1 polymer ?
#
loop_
_entity_poly.entity_id
_entity_poly.type
_entity_poly.pdbx_seq_one_letter_code
_entity_poly.pdbx_strand_id
1 'polypeptide(L)'
;MTIAQFVIVMSSPIFAWWCKRSIPQFAEYINRQIYSEYSTLLPIAYSYQDFRNASNLQPKYKWWGNLFYIVFPLLAFGIADPVVALLLMILCFLSALDYCYYLTDIRYVAAVFVLALLHSVEMAYQESLLFCCLFFGMLGLCSHLIFKKEILGSGDSLLFIALSPLFSLEEVFLLLLIASFSGIAFYLFYFLVMKKTLKKLPFIPFISFSTFVLIIDKIYI
;
A
#
# COMPACT_ATOMS: atom_id res chain seq x y z
N MET A 1 -23.52 -17.23 -5.30
CA MET A 1 -22.29 -16.97 -4.51
C MET A 1 -21.40 -18.19 -4.63
N THR A 2 -20.16 -18.04 -5.10
CA THR A 2 -19.22 -19.16 -5.23
C THR A 2 -18.68 -19.60 -3.86
N ILE A 3 -18.11 -20.81 -3.76
CA ILE A 3 -17.50 -21.29 -2.52
C ILE A 3 -16.35 -20.37 -2.09
N ALA A 4 -15.52 -19.93 -3.04
CA ALA A 4 -14.43 -18.98 -2.78
C ALA A 4 -14.96 -17.66 -2.20
N GLN A 5 -16.04 -17.12 -2.77
CA GLN A 5 -16.67 -15.91 -2.27
C GLN A 5 -17.19 -16.07 -0.84
N PHE A 6 -17.86 -17.19 -0.55
CA PHE A 6 -18.34 -17.49 0.79
C PHE A 6 -17.19 -17.53 1.81
N VAL A 7 -16.08 -18.18 1.46
CA VAL A 7 -14.90 -18.25 2.33
C VAL A 7 -14.31 -16.86 2.60
N ILE A 8 -14.21 -16.00 1.59
CA ILE A 8 -13.69 -14.64 1.78
C ILE A 8 -14.63 -13.79 2.63
N VAL A 9 -15.94 -13.85 2.41
CA VAL A 9 -16.93 -13.14 3.23
C VAL A 9 -16.80 -13.56 4.70
N MET A 10 -16.76 -14.87 4.97
CA MET A 10 -16.67 -15.40 6.34
C MET A 10 -15.32 -15.12 7.01
N SER A 11 -14.23 -15.05 6.25
CA SER A 11 -12.90 -14.72 6.77
C SER A 11 -12.61 -13.22 6.86
N SER A 12 -13.41 -12.37 6.20
CA SER A 12 -13.22 -10.91 6.19
C SER A 12 -13.21 -10.25 7.58
N PRO A 13 -14.02 -10.66 8.58
CA PRO A 13 -13.94 -10.06 9.93
C PRO A 13 -12.67 -10.48 10.68
N ILE A 14 -12.18 -11.71 10.43
CA ILE A 14 -10.92 -12.21 10.99
C ILE A 14 -9.76 -11.42 10.39
N PHE A 15 -9.78 -11.18 9.08
CA PHE A 15 -8.79 -10.36 8.40
C PHE A 15 -8.83 -8.90 8.88
N ALA A 16 -10.03 -8.33 9.09
CA ALA A 16 -10.19 -7.00 9.66
C ALA A 16 -9.59 -6.89 11.07
N TRP A 17 -9.81 -7.90 11.92
CA TRP A 17 -9.19 -7.99 13.25
C TRP A 17 -7.67 -8.04 13.16
N TRP A 18 -7.13 -8.86 12.25
CA TRP A 18 -5.69 -8.96 12.00
C TRP A 18 -5.12 -7.61 11.58
N CYS A 19 -5.66 -6.98 10.54
CA CYS A 19 -5.22 -5.68 10.03
C CYS A 19 -5.25 -4.59 11.11
N LYS A 20 -6.33 -4.49 11.88
CA LYS A 20 -6.42 -3.52 13.00
C LYS A 20 -5.32 -3.74 14.03
N ARG A 21 -5.02 -5.00 14.37
CA ARG A 21 -3.97 -5.35 15.33
C ARG A 21 -2.56 -5.14 14.76
N SER A 22 -2.37 -5.38 13.45
CA SER A 22 -1.09 -5.23 12.78
C SER A 22 -0.64 -3.77 12.69
N ILE A 23 -1.53 -2.78 12.65
CA ILE A 23 -1.16 -1.35 12.59
C ILE A 23 -0.20 -0.94 13.74
N PRO A 24 -0.53 -1.08 15.03
CA PRO A 24 0.41 -0.73 16.10
C PRO A 24 1.62 -1.67 16.15
N GLN A 25 1.42 -2.96 15.86
CA GLN A 25 2.51 -3.95 15.88
C GLN A 25 3.56 -3.71 14.78
N PHE A 26 3.18 -3.10 13.67
CA PHE A 26 4.09 -2.76 12.58
C PHE A 26 5.26 -1.89 13.06
N ALA A 27 4.97 -0.85 13.85
CA ALA A 27 6.01 0.01 14.42
C ALA A 27 6.99 -0.77 15.32
N GLU A 28 6.46 -1.68 16.15
CA GLU A 28 7.29 -2.50 17.04
C GLU A 28 8.14 -3.49 16.25
N TYR A 29 7.56 -4.15 15.23
CA TYR A 29 8.24 -5.08 14.35
C TYR A 29 9.43 -4.41 13.65
N ILE A 30 9.22 -3.25 13.03
CA ILE A 30 10.29 -2.51 12.34
C ILE A 30 11.37 -2.05 13.31
N ASN A 31 11.01 -1.51 14.48
CA ASN A 31 12.00 -1.12 15.49
C ASN A 31 12.84 -2.32 15.96
N ARG A 32 12.22 -3.50 16.16
CA ARG A 32 12.96 -4.72 16.54
C ARG A 32 13.90 -5.18 15.43
N GLN A 33 13.43 -5.16 14.18
CA GLN A 33 14.25 -5.53 13.03
C GLN A 33 15.48 -4.63 12.90
N ILE A 34 15.29 -3.31 12.91
CA ILE A 34 16.39 -2.35 12.80
C ILE A 34 17.35 -2.49 13.98
N TYR A 35 16.84 -2.65 15.21
CA TYR A 35 17.70 -2.87 16.37
C TYR A 35 18.55 -4.14 16.23
N SER A 36 17.95 -5.24 15.75
CA SER A 36 18.68 -6.49 15.49
C SER A 36 19.76 -6.29 14.43
N GLU A 37 19.45 -5.65 13.31
CA GLU A 37 20.42 -5.38 12.23
C GLU A 37 21.52 -4.40 12.67
N TYR A 38 21.19 -3.40 13.49
CA TYR A 38 22.17 -2.50 14.07
C TYR A 38 23.12 -3.23 15.02
N SER A 39 22.57 -4.13 15.84
CA SER A 39 23.33 -4.89 16.84
C SER A 39 24.33 -5.88 16.25
N THR A 40 24.11 -6.34 15.01
CA THR A 40 25.06 -7.22 14.31
C THR A 40 26.23 -6.45 13.71
N LEU A 41 26.06 -5.15 13.43
CA LEU A 41 27.07 -4.31 12.82
C LEU A 41 27.96 -3.59 13.83
N LEU A 42 27.43 -3.23 14.99
CA LEU A 42 28.13 -2.45 16.01
C LEU A 42 27.93 -3.07 17.40
N PRO A 43 28.95 -3.03 18.27
CA PRO A 43 28.80 -3.45 19.66
C PRO A 43 27.71 -2.61 20.33
N ILE A 44 26.71 -3.29 20.88
CA ILE A 44 25.51 -2.66 21.42
C ILE A 44 25.85 -1.90 22.70
N ALA A 45 25.66 -0.58 22.69
CA ALA A 45 25.80 0.25 23.89
C ALA A 45 24.49 0.45 24.68
N TYR A 46 23.33 0.16 24.07
CA TYR A 46 22.00 0.50 24.62
C TYR A 46 21.02 -0.67 24.54
N SER A 47 20.09 -0.78 25.50
CA SER A 47 19.05 -1.81 25.45
C SER A 47 18.04 -1.53 24.32
N TYR A 48 17.28 -2.54 23.91
CA TYR A 48 16.17 -2.35 22.94
C TYR A 48 15.16 -1.31 23.42
N GLN A 49 14.93 -1.22 24.73
CA GLN A 49 13.97 -0.28 25.30
C GLN A 49 14.45 1.17 25.14
N ASP A 50 15.75 1.42 25.32
CA ASP A 50 16.36 2.72 25.09
C ASP A 50 16.30 3.10 23.61
N PHE A 51 16.62 2.16 22.71
CA PHE A 51 16.48 2.34 21.27
C PHE A 51 15.04 2.68 20.87
N ARG A 52 14.06 1.95 21.41
CA ARG A 52 12.64 2.19 21.15
C ARG A 52 12.20 3.56 21.64
N ASN A 53 12.65 4.00 22.81
CA ASN A 53 12.30 5.32 23.35
C ASN A 53 12.92 6.46 22.52
N ALA A 54 14.10 6.23 21.93
CA ALA A 54 14.75 7.17 21.02
C ALA A 54 14.14 7.18 19.61
N SER A 55 13.43 6.12 19.20
CA SER A 55 12.85 6.01 17.86
C SER A 55 11.66 6.95 17.66
N ASN A 56 11.63 7.65 16.52
CA ASN A 56 10.48 8.43 16.07
C ASN A 56 9.29 7.54 15.63
N LEU A 57 9.54 6.25 15.38
CA LEU A 57 8.52 5.29 14.96
C LEU A 57 7.85 4.69 16.20
N GLN A 58 6.78 5.33 16.67
CA GLN A 58 6.00 4.86 17.82
C GLN A 58 4.68 4.19 17.38
N PRO A 59 4.18 3.18 18.12
CA PRO A 59 2.93 2.51 17.80
C PRO A 59 1.76 3.49 17.83
N LYS A 60 0.94 3.49 16.76
CA LYS A 60 -0.24 4.34 16.65
C LYS A 60 -1.51 3.50 16.78
N TYR A 61 -2.32 3.83 17.78
CA TYR A 61 -3.66 3.27 17.95
C TYR A 61 -4.67 4.28 17.43
N LYS A 62 -5.37 3.92 16.35
CA LYS A 62 -6.36 4.79 15.71
C LYS A 62 -7.73 4.11 15.70
N TRP A 63 -8.74 4.88 16.10
CA TRP A 63 -10.12 4.41 16.16
C TRP A 63 -10.67 4.00 14.79
N TRP A 64 -10.22 4.68 13.71
CA TRP A 64 -10.65 4.38 12.35
C TRP A 64 -10.21 3.00 11.86
N GLY A 65 -9.28 2.32 12.55
CA GLY A 65 -9.00 0.89 12.30
C GLY A 65 -10.22 -0.01 12.52
N ASN A 66 -11.24 0.45 13.27
CA ASN A 66 -12.52 -0.24 13.39
C ASN A 66 -13.32 -0.25 12.08
N LEU A 67 -13.05 0.67 11.15
CA LEU A 67 -13.75 0.73 9.87
C LEU A 67 -13.48 -0.51 9.01
N PHE A 68 -12.38 -1.24 9.22
CA PHE A 68 -12.11 -2.50 8.53
C PHE A 68 -13.21 -3.54 8.74
N TYR A 69 -13.84 -3.58 9.91
CA TYR A 69 -14.96 -4.50 10.18
C TYR A 69 -16.22 -4.21 9.36
N ILE A 70 -16.29 -3.03 8.75
CA ILE A 70 -17.40 -2.64 7.86
C ILE A 70 -16.92 -2.75 6.41
N VAL A 71 -15.78 -2.14 6.09
CA VAL A 71 -15.25 -2.07 4.72
C VAL A 71 -14.92 -3.45 4.17
N PHE A 72 -14.29 -4.35 4.95
CA PHE A 72 -13.85 -5.64 4.41
C PHE A 72 -15.02 -6.58 4.10
N PRO A 73 -16.03 -6.74 4.97
CA PRO A 73 -17.23 -7.49 4.59
C PRO A 73 -17.97 -6.87 3.39
N LEU A 74 -18.03 -5.53 3.29
CA LEU A 74 -18.66 -4.87 2.15
C LEU A 74 -17.92 -5.15 0.84
N LEU A 75 -16.58 -5.08 0.83
CA LEU A 75 -15.77 -5.44 -0.34
C LEU A 75 -15.92 -6.93 -0.69
N ALA A 76 -15.83 -7.80 0.33
CA ALA A 76 -15.98 -9.24 0.17
C ALA A 76 -17.38 -9.65 -0.33
N PHE A 77 -18.43 -8.89 -0.01
CA PHE A 77 -19.78 -9.19 -0.49
C PHE A 77 -20.10 -8.51 -1.82
N GLY A 78 -19.66 -7.27 -2.00
CA GLY A 78 -20.04 -6.41 -3.14
C GLY A 78 -19.26 -6.67 -4.43
N ILE A 79 -18.06 -7.25 -4.36
CA ILE A 79 -17.23 -7.53 -5.53
C ILE A 79 -17.33 -9.00 -5.90
N ALA A 80 -17.84 -9.32 -7.09
CA ALA A 80 -18.08 -10.70 -7.51
C ALA A 80 -16.81 -11.56 -7.60
N ASP A 81 -15.67 -10.96 -7.95
CA ASP A 81 -14.38 -11.65 -8.02
C ASP A 81 -13.67 -11.70 -6.65
N PRO A 82 -13.46 -12.89 -6.08
CA PRO A 82 -12.81 -13.07 -4.78
C PRO A 82 -11.36 -12.54 -4.75
N VAL A 83 -10.61 -12.66 -5.84
CA VAL A 83 -9.22 -12.21 -5.95
C VAL A 83 -9.16 -10.70 -5.89
N VAL A 84 -10.03 -10.03 -6.64
CA VAL A 84 -10.14 -8.56 -6.66
C VAL A 84 -10.59 -8.02 -5.30
N ALA A 85 -11.57 -8.67 -4.66
CA ALA A 85 -11.99 -8.30 -3.31
C ALA A 85 -10.83 -8.36 -2.30
N LEU A 86 -10.06 -9.46 -2.31
CA LEU A 86 -8.90 -9.62 -1.44
C LEU A 86 -7.81 -8.58 -1.72
N LEU A 87 -7.53 -8.32 -3.00
CA LEU A 87 -6.58 -7.30 -3.43
C LEU A 87 -6.96 -5.92 -2.88
N LEU A 88 -8.23 -5.51 -3.02
CA LEU A 88 -8.71 -4.23 -2.52
C LEU A 88 -8.67 -4.14 -0.98
N MET A 89 -8.97 -5.23 -0.27
CA MET A 89 -8.81 -5.28 1.19
C MET A 89 -7.36 -5.07 1.62
N ILE A 90 -6.39 -5.68 0.92
CA ILE A 90 -4.96 -5.48 1.19
C ILE A 90 -4.53 -4.04 0.87
N LEU A 91 -5.01 -3.46 -0.23
CA LEU A 91 -4.75 -2.06 -0.58
C LEU A 91 -5.30 -1.07 0.47
N CYS A 92 -6.50 -1.32 1.01
CA CYS A 92 -7.04 -0.55 2.12
C CYS A 92 -6.13 -0.64 3.36
N PHE A 93 -5.59 -1.83 3.65
CA PHE A 93 -4.65 -2.00 4.76
C PHE A 93 -3.30 -1.30 4.52
N LEU A 94 -2.74 -1.39 3.31
CA LEU A 94 -1.51 -0.68 2.94
C LEU A 94 -1.70 0.84 3.01
N SER A 95 -2.84 1.35 2.56
CA SER A 95 -3.22 2.76 2.67
C SER A 95 -3.25 3.24 4.12
N ALA A 96 -3.78 2.41 5.01
CA ALA A 96 -3.81 2.66 6.44
C ALA A 96 -2.41 2.68 7.08
N LEU A 97 -1.53 1.76 6.68
CA LEU A 97 -0.14 1.73 7.15
C LEU A 97 0.63 2.96 6.67
N ASP A 98 0.50 3.31 5.39
CA ASP A 98 1.18 4.47 4.82
C ASP A 98 0.67 5.78 5.44
N TYR A 99 -0.64 5.91 5.64
CA TYR A 99 -1.19 7.06 6.37
C TYR A 99 -0.68 7.16 7.82
N CYS A 100 -0.53 6.02 8.51
CA CYS A 100 -0.02 6.00 9.87
C CYS A 100 1.49 6.29 9.96
N TYR A 101 2.29 5.71 9.08
CA TYR A 101 3.74 5.61 9.27
C TYR A 101 4.59 6.10 8.10
N TYR A 102 3.98 6.45 6.96
CA TYR A 102 4.64 6.78 5.70
C TYR A 102 5.58 5.67 5.20
N LEU A 103 5.21 4.44 5.54
CA LEU A 103 5.95 3.21 5.34
C LEU A 103 5.00 2.14 4.81
N THR A 104 5.57 1.24 4.02
CA THR A 104 4.84 0.24 3.25
C THR A 104 5.43 -1.13 3.58
N ASP A 105 4.60 -2.12 3.87
CA ASP A 105 5.08 -3.46 4.18
C ASP A 105 5.21 -4.29 2.88
N ILE A 106 6.46 -4.59 2.51
CA ILE A 106 6.78 -5.28 1.24
C ILE A 106 6.13 -6.65 1.12
N ARG A 107 5.79 -7.31 2.23
CA ARG A 107 5.11 -8.61 2.23
C ARG A 107 3.72 -8.51 1.62
N TYR A 108 3.00 -7.44 1.94
CA TYR A 108 1.67 -7.18 1.40
C TYR A 108 1.75 -6.64 -0.04
N VAL A 109 2.82 -5.92 -0.39
CA VAL A 109 3.07 -5.53 -1.80
C VAL A 109 3.32 -6.78 -2.67
N ALA A 110 4.12 -7.73 -2.17
CA ALA A 110 4.32 -9.01 -2.86
C ALA A 110 3.00 -9.82 -2.97
N ALA A 111 2.17 -9.82 -1.92
CA ALA A 111 0.85 -10.43 -1.99
C ALA A 111 -0.05 -9.78 -3.05
N VAL A 112 -0.05 -8.45 -3.16
CA VAL A 112 -0.75 -7.71 -4.23
C VAL A 112 -0.26 -8.15 -5.60
N PHE A 113 1.06 -8.27 -5.80
CA PHE A 113 1.62 -8.72 -7.08
C PHE A 113 1.18 -10.13 -7.46
N VAL A 114 1.20 -11.06 -6.50
CA VAL A 114 0.72 -12.44 -6.73
C VAL A 114 -0.77 -12.46 -7.07
N LEU A 115 -1.59 -11.68 -6.37
CA LEU A 115 -3.03 -11.58 -6.66
C LEU A 115 -3.30 -10.93 -8.02
N ALA A 116 -2.52 -9.92 -8.40
CA ALA A 116 -2.61 -9.27 -9.71
C ALA A 116 -2.34 -10.25 -10.85
N LEU A 117 -1.31 -11.09 -10.71
CA LEU A 117 -1.00 -12.16 -11.66
C LEU A 117 -2.09 -13.25 -11.67
N LEU A 118 -2.61 -13.63 -10.49
CA LEU A 118 -3.65 -14.66 -10.38
C LEU A 118 -4.98 -14.24 -11.01
N HIS A 119 -5.34 -12.96 -10.93
CA HIS A 119 -6.52 -12.45 -11.62
C HIS A 119 -6.35 -12.45 -13.14
N SER A 120 -5.12 -12.22 -13.62
CA SER A 120 -4.84 -11.95 -15.03
C SER A 120 -4.12 -13.11 -15.73
N VAL A 121 -4.26 -14.36 -15.29
CA VAL A 121 -3.40 -15.48 -15.74
C VAL A 121 -3.32 -15.64 -17.27
N GLU A 122 -4.42 -15.40 -17.99
CA GLU A 122 -4.46 -15.50 -19.46
C GLU A 122 -4.21 -14.17 -20.19
N MET A 123 -4.39 -13.03 -19.50
CA MET A 123 -4.40 -11.67 -20.09
C MET A 123 -3.46 -10.71 -19.34
N ALA A 124 -2.47 -11.22 -18.63
CA ALA A 124 -1.54 -10.39 -17.86
C ALA A 124 -0.85 -9.44 -18.82
N TYR A 125 -0.97 -8.14 -18.55
CA TYR A 125 -0.37 -7.11 -19.40
C TYR A 125 1.14 -7.06 -19.17
N GLN A 126 1.86 -8.02 -19.76
CA GLN A 126 3.31 -8.16 -19.64
C GLN A 126 4.06 -6.91 -20.09
N GLU A 127 3.53 -6.22 -21.10
CA GLU A 127 4.06 -4.94 -21.58
C GLU A 127 3.97 -3.85 -20.51
N SER A 128 2.84 -3.75 -19.82
CA SER A 128 2.65 -2.83 -18.68
C SER A 128 3.62 -3.12 -17.54
N LEU A 129 3.83 -4.40 -17.23
CA LEU A 129 4.77 -4.82 -16.19
C LEU A 129 6.22 -4.47 -16.57
N LEU A 130 6.64 -4.81 -17.79
CA LEU A 130 7.96 -4.48 -18.29
C LEU A 130 8.18 -2.96 -18.30
N PHE A 131 7.18 -2.21 -18.78
CA PHE A 131 7.21 -0.75 -18.77
C PHE A 131 7.36 -0.20 -17.36
N CYS A 132 6.56 -0.66 -16.38
CA CYS A 132 6.66 -0.19 -15.00
C CYS A 132 8.01 -0.50 -14.38
N CYS A 133 8.53 -1.71 -14.56
CA CYS A 133 9.86 -2.09 -14.09
C CYS A 133 10.95 -1.19 -14.65
N LEU A 134 10.94 -0.94 -15.96
CA LEU A 134 11.91 -0.07 -16.62
C LEU A 134 11.74 1.39 -16.19
N PHE A 135 10.52 1.92 -16.20
CA PHE A 135 10.22 3.31 -15.87
C PHE A 135 10.62 3.64 -14.43
N PHE A 136 10.15 2.87 -13.46
CA PHE A 136 10.48 3.10 -12.05
C PHE A 136 11.93 2.74 -11.71
N GLY A 137 12.50 1.72 -12.38
CA GLY A 137 13.92 1.39 -12.26
C GLY A 137 14.82 2.54 -12.73
N MET A 138 14.54 3.08 -13.91
CA MET A 138 15.28 4.23 -14.46
C MET A 138 15.05 5.49 -13.63
N LEU A 139 13.82 5.76 -13.17
CA LEU A 139 13.52 6.88 -12.29
C LEU A 139 14.32 6.77 -10.97
N GLY A 140 14.37 5.58 -10.38
CA GLY A 140 15.19 5.28 -9.22
C GLY A 140 16.66 5.56 -9.45
N LEU A 141 17.24 5.01 -10.54
CA LEU A 141 18.64 5.23 -10.91
C LEU A 141 18.95 6.71 -11.13
N CYS A 142 18.14 7.41 -11.93
CA CYS A 142 18.31 8.84 -12.19
C CYS A 142 18.18 9.67 -10.90
N SER A 143 17.25 9.32 -10.02
CA SER A 143 17.07 10.02 -8.75
C SER A 143 18.31 9.89 -7.85
N HIS A 144 18.89 8.68 -7.78
CA HIS A 144 20.10 8.43 -7.02
C HIS A 144 21.31 9.18 -7.62
N LEU A 145 21.48 9.14 -8.95
CA LEU A 145 22.62 9.76 -9.63
C LEU A 145 22.58 11.29 -9.57
N ILE A 146 21.41 11.90 -9.82
CA ILE A 146 21.27 13.36 -9.95
C ILE A 146 21.05 14.00 -8.57
N PHE A 147 20.18 13.43 -7.74
CA PHE A 147 19.72 14.08 -6.51
C PHE A 147 20.31 13.47 -5.24
N LYS A 148 21.00 12.33 -5.34
CA LYS A 148 21.54 11.57 -4.19
C LYS A 148 20.49 11.25 -3.12
N LYS A 149 19.22 11.20 -3.52
CA LYS A 149 18.07 10.89 -2.66
C LYS A 149 16.98 10.24 -3.49
N GLU A 150 16.18 9.41 -2.83
CA GLU A 150 14.93 8.90 -3.41
C GLU A 150 13.92 10.06 -3.53
N ILE A 151 13.48 10.34 -4.75
CA ILE A 151 12.47 11.39 -5.03
C ILE A 151 11.06 10.81 -4.89
N LEU A 152 10.88 9.59 -5.38
CA LEU A 152 9.66 8.80 -5.26
C LEU A 152 9.89 7.71 -4.21
N GLY A 153 8.90 7.44 -3.37
CA GLY A 153 9.01 6.40 -2.36
C GLY A 153 9.21 5.04 -3.01
N SER A 154 10.27 4.32 -2.63
CA SER A 154 10.54 2.95 -3.10
C SER A 154 9.37 1.99 -2.86
N GLY A 155 8.60 2.20 -1.78
CA GLY A 155 7.36 1.47 -1.53
C GLY A 155 6.26 1.75 -2.55
N ASP A 156 6.09 3.01 -2.95
CA ASP A 156 5.05 3.44 -3.90
C ASP A 156 5.37 2.89 -5.30
N SER A 157 6.62 2.98 -5.75
CA SER A 157 7.04 2.41 -7.05
C SER A 157 6.84 0.91 -7.11
N LEU A 158 7.21 0.18 -6.05
CA LEU A 158 6.97 -1.25 -5.96
C LEU A 158 5.48 -1.59 -6.01
N LEU A 159 4.61 -0.76 -5.41
CA LEU A 159 3.17 -0.98 -5.49
C LEU A 159 2.62 -0.75 -6.90
N PHE A 160 3.10 0.26 -7.63
CA PHE A 160 2.74 0.43 -9.05
C PHE A 160 3.18 -0.77 -9.89
N ILE A 161 4.41 -1.25 -9.70
CA ILE A 161 4.89 -2.46 -10.38
C ILE A 161 4.01 -3.66 -10.01
N ALA A 162 3.67 -3.82 -8.72
CA ALA A 162 2.84 -4.91 -8.25
C ALA A 162 1.44 -4.91 -8.88
N LEU A 163 0.86 -3.74 -9.10
CA LEU A 163 -0.47 -3.58 -9.70
C LEU A 163 -0.47 -3.62 -11.23
N SER A 164 0.66 -3.32 -11.87
CA SER A 164 0.75 -3.22 -13.33
C SER A 164 0.24 -4.41 -14.14
N PRO A 165 0.29 -5.69 -13.68
CA PRO A 165 -0.26 -6.80 -14.46
C PRO A 165 -1.78 -6.75 -14.66
N LEU A 166 -2.52 -5.99 -13.82
CA LEU A 166 -3.98 -5.83 -13.90
C LEU A 166 -4.44 -4.87 -15.00
N PHE A 167 -3.51 -4.05 -15.51
CA PHE A 167 -3.84 -2.86 -16.27
C PHE A 167 -3.12 -2.83 -17.60
N SER A 168 -3.82 -2.43 -18.67
CA SER A 168 -3.18 -2.09 -19.93
C SER A 168 -2.25 -0.89 -19.74
N LEU A 169 -1.38 -0.63 -20.71
CA LEU A 169 -0.40 0.45 -20.59
C LEU A 169 -1.08 1.82 -20.47
N GLU A 170 -2.19 2.02 -21.18
CA GLU A 170 -3.05 3.20 -21.07
C GLU A 170 -3.66 3.33 -19.67
N GLU A 171 -4.16 2.22 -19.11
CA GLU A 171 -4.73 2.19 -17.77
C GLU A 171 -3.66 2.44 -16.70
N VAL A 172 -2.42 2.00 -16.87
CA VAL A 172 -1.30 2.35 -15.97
C VAL A 172 -1.06 3.85 -15.95
N PHE A 173 -1.07 4.52 -17.12
CA PHE A 173 -0.96 5.97 -17.16
C PHE A 173 -2.13 6.66 -16.50
N LEU A 174 -3.35 6.16 -16.73
CA LEU A 174 -4.56 6.66 -16.10
C LEU A 174 -4.50 6.47 -14.57
N LEU A 175 -3.96 5.34 -14.11
CA LEU A 175 -3.76 5.04 -12.69
C LEU A 175 -2.81 6.05 -12.05
N LEU A 176 -1.65 6.28 -12.68
CA LEU A 176 -0.70 7.30 -12.25
C LEU A 176 -1.33 8.69 -12.22
N LEU A 177 -2.13 9.02 -13.24
CA LEU A 177 -2.77 10.31 -13.39
C LEU A 177 -3.80 10.56 -12.29
N ILE A 178 -4.75 9.63 -12.07
CA ILE A 178 -5.76 9.75 -11.01
C ILE A 178 -5.10 9.79 -9.63
N ALA A 179 -4.12 8.92 -9.36
CA ALA A 179 -3.40 8.92 -8.08
C ALA A 179 -2.70 10.28 -7.84
N SER A 180 -2.05 10.83 -8.85
CA SER A 180 -1.36 12.12 -8.76
C SER A 180 -2.33 13.29 -8.57
N PHE A 181 -3.40 13.36 -9.38
CA PHE A 181 -4.39 14.44 -9.28
C PHE A 181 -5.16 14.39 -7.96
N SER A 182 -5.54 13.21 -7.49
CA SER A 182 -6.20 13.06 -6.18
C SER A 182 -5.27 13.45 -5.02
N GLY A 183 -3.98 13.11 -5.11
CA GLY A 183 -2.96 13.55 -4.15
C GLY A 183 -2.79 15.07 -4.13
N ILE A 184 -2.71 15.71 -5.30
CA ILE A 184 -2.63 17.18 -5.43
C ILE A 184 -3.90 17.83 -4.87
N ALA A 185 -5.08 17.33 -5.24
CA ALA A 185 -6.35 17.85 -4.76
C ALA A 185 -6.46 17.76 -3.23
N PHE A 186 -6.04 16.63 -2.65
CA PHE A 186 -6.01 16.45 -1.20
C PHE A 186 -5.02 17.41 -0.53
N TYR A 187 -3.81 17.56 -1.07
CA TYR A 187 -2.81 18.49 -0.53
C TYR A 187 -3.32 19.94 -0.54
N LEU A 188 -3.92 20.37 -1.65
CA LEU A 188 -4.51 21.70 -1.79
C LEU A 188 -5.66 21.90 -0.81
N PHE A 189 -6.57 20.93 -0.70
CA PHE A 189 -7.66 20.98 0.26
C PHE A 189 -7.14 21.09 1.69
N TYR A 190 -6.16 20.26 2.07
CA TYR A 190 -5.53 20.32 3.38
C TYR A 190 -4.88 21.68 3.64
N PHE A 191 -4.14 22.23 2.67
CA PHE A 191 -3.52 23.53 2.80
C PHE A 191 -4.56 24.65 2.95
N LEU A 192 -5.65 24.61 2.17
CA LEU A 192 -6.70 25.62 2.22
C LEU A 192 -7.46 25.62 3.56
N VAL A 193 -7.75 24.44 4.11
CA VAL A 193 -8.52 24.27 5.35
C VAL A 193 -7.64 24.44 6.59
N MET A 194 -6.49 23.75 6.65
CA MET A 194 -5.63 23.73 7.83
C MET A 194 -4.59 24.86 7.85
N LYS A 195 -4.40 25.57 6.73
CA LYS A 195 -3.38 26.62 6.56
C LYS A 195 -1.96 26.15 6.91
N LYS A 196 -1.70 24.85 6.76
CA LYS A 196 -0.43 24.20 7.07
C LYS A 196 0.03 23.37 5.88
N THR A 197 1.34 23.28 5.69
CA THR A 197 1.94 22.40 4.69
C THR A 197 2.15 21.00 5.27
N LEU A 198 1.88 19.97 4.47
CA LEU A 198 2.22 18.59 4.79
C LEU A 198 3.72 18.36 4.56
N LYS A 199 4.42 17.78 5.54
CA LYS A 199 5.84 17.42 5.40
C LYS A 199 6.05 16.27 4.42
N LYS A 200 5.15 15.29 4.44
CA LYS A 200 5.13 14.13 3.55
C LYS A 200 3.67 13.78 3.29
N LEU A 201 3.36 13.40 2.06
CA LEU A 201 2.05 12.93 1.65
C LEU A 201 2.09 11.40 1.61
N PRO A 202 1.18 10.69 2.30
CA PRO A 202 1.07 9.24 2.13
C PRO A 202 0.43 8.98 0.77
N PHE A 203 1.15 8.34 -0.15
CA PHE A 203 0.74 8.24 -1.54
C PHE A 203 -0.07 6.96 -1.84
N ILE A 204 0.11 5.89 -1.07
CA ILE A 204 -0.64 4.63 -1.25
C ILE A 204 -2.17 4.81 -1.19
N PRO A 205 -2.75 5.66 -0.31
CA PRO A 205 -4.19 5.93 -0.33
C PRO A 205 -4.70 6.38 -1.71
N PHE A 206 -3.92 7.18 -2.44
CA PHE A 206 -4.29 7.67 -3.76
C PHE A 206 -4.09 6.60 -4.85
N ILE A 207 -3.04 5.80 -4.75
CA ILE A 207 -2.85 4.62 -5.61
C ILE A 207 -4.04 3.66 -5.43
N SER A 208 -4.41 3.36 -4.19
CA SER A 208 -5.50 2.44 -3.87
C SER A 208 -6.85 2.96 -4.35
N PHE A 209 -7.11 4.26 -4.18
CA PHE A 209 -8.30 4.91 -4.75
C PHE A 209 -8.32 4.81 -6.27
N SER A 210 -7.19 5.09 -6.93
CA SER A 210 -7.09 5.00 -8.38
C SER A 210 -7.32 3.59 -8.90
N THR A 211 -6.74 2.58 -8.24
CA THR A 211 -6.95 1.17 -8.55
C THR A 211 -8.42 0.80 -8.42
N PHE A 212 -9.10 1.25 -7.35
CA PHE A 212 -10.52 1.00 -7.16
C PHE A 212 -11.37 1.60 -8.28
N VAL A 213 -11.12 2.84 -8.68
CA VAL A 213 -11.84 3.50 -9.78
C VAL A 213 -11.70 2.72 -11.08
N LEU A 214 -10.47 2.35 -11.46
CA LEU A 214 -10.21 1.62 -12.71
C LEU A 214 -10.77 0.21 -12.74
N ILE A 215 -10.86 -0.46 -11.59
CA ILE A 215 -11.36 -1.83 -11.49
C ILE A 215 -12.89 -1.85 -11.45
N ILE A 216 -13.55 -0.86 -10.85
CA ILE A 216 -15.03 -0.80 -10.80
C ILE A 216 -15.62 -0.85 -12.20
N ASP A 217 -15.06 -0.09 -13.14
CA ASP A 217 -15.56 -0.06 -14.52
C ASP A 217 -15.48 -1.44 -15.19
N LYS A 218 -14.55 -2.31 -14.76
CA LYS A 218 -14.42 -3.69 -15.24
C LYS A 218 -15.31 -4.70 -14.52
N ILE A 219 -15.82 -4.39 -13.34
CA ILE A 219 -16.68 -5.30 -12.55
C ILE A 219 -18.14 -5.24 -13.02
N TYR A 220 -18.58 -4.11 -13.57
CA TYR A 220 -19.99 -3.87 -13.94
C TYR A 220 -20.28 -4.01 -15.45
N ILE A 221 -19.30 -4.39 -16.26
CA ILE A 221 -19.44 -4.74 -17.69
C ILE A 221 -19.38 -6.26 -17.81
#